data_AF-S4ATB4-F1
#
_entry.id   AF-S4ATB4-F1
#
_cell.length_a   1.000
_cell.length_b   1.000
_cell.length_c   1.000
_cell.angle_alpha   90.00
_cell.angle_beta   90.00
_cell.angle_gamma   90.00
#
_symmetry.space_group_name_H-M   'P 1'
#
loop_
_entity.id
_entity.type
_entity.pdbx_description
1 polymer ?
#
loop_
_entity_poly.entity_id
_entity_poly.type
_entity_poly.pdbx_seq_one_letter_code
_entity_poly.pdbx_strand_id
1 'polypeptide(L)'
;MQSDRAFEAAELERDVAYEMMSAELMMRFVGRGLAVALLPAAIARSSPDVRVLTLTDGPSRVEYLAWSRFNPTPATRAFLSAVPA
;
A
#
# COMPACT_ATOMS: atom_id res chain seq x y z
N MET A 1 -5.58 6.98 8.02
CA MET A 1 -5.14 5.84 7.18
C MET A 1 -4.08 5.01 7.92
N GLN A 2 -3.64 3.86 7.38
CA GLN A 2 -2.53 3.08 7.96
C GLN A 2 -1.23 3.91 8.06
N SER A 3 -0.93 4.71 7.05
CA SER A 3 0.22 5.61 7.06
C SER A 3 0.13 6.63 8.21
N ASP A 4 -1.00 7.34 8.36
CA ASP A 4 -1.12 8.34 9.43
C ASP A 4 -0.92 7.75 10.83
N ARG A 5 -1.46 6.54 11.08
CA ARG A 5 -1.23 5.84 12.35
C ARG A 5 0.24 5.49 12.57
N ALA A 6 0.99 5.15 11.52
CA ALA A 6 2.42 4.87 11.64
C ALA A 6 3.24 6.14 11.92
N PHE A 7 2.85 7.28 11.34
CA PHE A 7 3.47 8.57 11.65
C PHE A 7 3.14 9.01 13.09
N GLU A 8 1.88 8.89 13.51
CA GLU A 8 1.43 9.19 14.87
C GLU A 8 2.13 8.31 15.91
N ALA A 9 2.24 6.99 15.66
CA ALA A 9 2.94 6.06 16.56
C ALA A 9 4.45 6.35 16.67
N ALA A 10 5.05 6.96 15.64
CA ALA A 10 6.43 7.42 15.64
C ALA A 10 6.59 8.85 16.19
N GLU A 11 5.51 9.49 16.65
CA GLU A 11 5.48 10.89 17.11
C GLU A 11 5.97 11.88 16.04
N LEU A 12 5.71 11.57 14.77
CA LEU A 12 6.09 12.39 13.63
C LEU A 12 4.88 13.12 13.05
N GLU A 13 5.04 14.42 12.80
CA GLU A 13 4.08 15.19 12.02
C GLU A 13 4.32 14.93 10.52
N ARG A 14 3.24 14.66 9.79
CA ARG A 14 3.28 14.45 8.35
C ARG A 14 2.70 15.66 7.63
N ASP A 15 3.53 16.31 6.81
CA ASP A 15 3.07 17.31 5.85
C ASP A 15 2.73 16.65 4.51
N VAL A 16 1.55 16.98 3.96
CA VAL A 16 0.98 16.35 2.77
C VAL A 16 0.71 17.40 1.70
N ALA A 17 1.70 17.65 0.85
CA ALA A 17 1.59 18.60 -0.25
C ALA A 17 0.60 18.15 -1.35
N TYR A 18 0.43 16.84 -1.55
CA TYR A 18 -0.41 16.27 -2.60
C TYR A 18 -1.16 15.03 -2.11
N GLU A 19 -2.48 15.00 -2.37
CA GLU A 19 -3.32 13.81 -2.20
C GLU A 19 -3.74 13.26 -3.55
N MET A 20 -3.50 11.97 -3.79
CA MET A 20 -3.65 11.32 -5.09
C MET A 20 -4.25 9.93 -4.91
N MET A 21 -5.17 9.53 -5.80
CA MET A 21 -5.79 8.21 -5.77
C MET A 21 -5.01 7.15 -6.56
N SER A 22 -4.09 7.56 -7.44
CA SER A 22 -3.33 6.67 -8.32
C SER A 22 -1.88 6.54 -7.87
N ALA A 23 -1.46 5.31 -7.58
CA ALA A 23 -0.06 5.01 -7.28
C ALA A 23 0.85 5.26 -8.50
N GLU A 24 0.35 5.04 -9.71
CA GLU A 24 1.10 5.35 -10.94
C GLU A 24 1.40 6.85 -11.05
N LEU A 25 0.39 7.70 -10.80
CA LEU A 25 0.57 9.15 -10.84
C LEU A 25 1.54 9.61 -9.74
N MET A 26 1.43 9.02 -8.55
CA MET A 26 2.36 9.28 -7.44
C MET A 26 3.80 8.94 -7.84
N MET A 27 4.04 7.78 -8.47
CA MET A 27 5.36 7.40 -8.95
C MET A 27 5.92 8.37 -10.00
N ARG A 28 5.07 8.92 -10.88
CA ARG A 28 5.49 9.95 -11.85
C ARG A 28 5.91 11.25 -11.17
N PHE A 29 5.29 11.64 -10.05
CA PHE A 29 5.69 12.81 -9.27
C PHE A 29 7.04 12.57 -8.57
N VAL A 30 7.20 11.39 -7.96
CA VAL A 30 8.46 10.98 -7.32
C VAL A 30 9.60 10.94 -8.34
N GLY A 31 9.39 10.32 -9.51
CA GLY A 31 10.39 10.27 -10.58
C GLY A 31 10.77 11.62 -11.18
N ARG A 32 9.95 12.66 -10.96
CA ARG A 32 10.24 14.05 -11.35
C ARG A 32 10.81 14.89 -10.21
N GLY A 33 11.07 14.30 -9.04
CA GLY A 33 11.60 14.99 -7.86
C GLY A 33 10.60 15.94 -7.19
N LEU A 34 9.30 15.77 -7.43
CA LEU A 34 8.25 16.65 -6.90
C LEU A 34 7.71 16.20 -5.55
N ALA A 35 7.96 14.95 -5.15
CA ALA A 35 7.47 14.39 -3.91
C ALA A 35 8.31 13.19 -3.45
N VAL A 36 8.13 12.81 -2.20
CA VAL A 36 8.49 11.48 -1.66
C VAL A 36 7.21 10.72 -1.32
N ALA A 37 7.23 9.40 -1.44
CA ALA A 37 6.06 8.57 -1.22
C ALA A 37 6.39 7.32 -0.43
N LEU A 38 5.46 6.92 0.45
CA LEU A 38 5.45 5.64 1.11
C LEU A 38 4.49 4.71 0.37
N LEU A 39 5.02 3.66 -0.26
CA LEU A 39 4.26 2.77 -1.15
C LEU A 39 4.54 1.29 -0.82
N PRO A 40 3.59 0.37 -1.14
CA PRO A 40 3.86 -1.06 -1.10
C PRO A 40 5.10 -1.42 -1.92
N ALA A 41 5.95 -2.31 -1.40
CA ALA A 41 7.23 -2.65 -2.02
C ALA A 41 7.11 -3.13 -3.48
N ALA A 42 6.04 -3.84 -3.82
CA ALA A 42 5.79 -4.29 -5.20
C ALA A 42 5.58 -3.12 -6.17
N ILE A 43 4.97 -2.03 -5.71
CA ILE A 43 4.74 -0.82 -6.51
C ILE A 43 6.02 0.02 -6.56
N ALA A 44 6.68 0.23 -5.42
CA ALA A 44 7.89 1.05 -5.37
C ALA A 44 8.99 0.50 -6.30
N ARG A 45 9.12 -0.83 -6.38
CA ARG A 45 10.13 -1.51 -7.22
C ARG A 45 9.81 -1.51 -8.71
N SER A 46 8.62 -1.10 -9.14
CA SER A 46 8.24 -1.13 -10.56
C SER A 46 8.80 0.04 -11.37
N SER A 47 9.35 1.07 -10.72
CA SER A 47 9.96 2.23 -11.38
C SER A 47 11.47 2.23 -11.18
N PRO A 48 12.26 2.05 -12.25
CA PRO A 48 13.72 1.98 -12.17
C PRO A 48 14.36 3.35 -11.88
N ASP A 49 13.65 4.45 -12.16
CA ASP A 49 14.18 5.82 -12.10
C ASP A 49 14.09 6.44 -10.70
N VAL A 50 13.56 5.70 -9.71
CA VAL A 50 13.40 6.18 -8.33
C VAL A 50 14.27 5.38 -7.37
N ARG A 51 14.87 6.08 -6.40
CA ARG A 51 15.58 5.42 -5.31
C ARG A 51 14.56 4.89 -4.31
N VAL A 52 14.49 3.56 -4.18
CA VAL A 52 13.65 2.89 -3.17
C VAL A 52 14.46 2.64 -1.89
N LEU A 53 13.91 3.05 -0.75
CA LEU A 53 14.44 2.74 0.59
C LEU A 53 13.49 1.77 1.29
N THR A 54 14.06 0.80 2.00
CA THR A 54 13.25 -0.15 2.81
C THR A 54 13.00 0.49 4.18
N LEU A 55 11.74 0.50 4.60
CA LEU A 55 11.34 0.98 5.93
C LEU A 55 11.18 -0.22 6.87
N THR A 56 11.99 -0.29 7.92
CA THR A 56 12.04 -1.45 8.84
C THR A 56 10.93 -1.45 9.88
N ASP A 57 10.46 -0.29 10.30
CA ASP A 57 9.36 -0.10 11.27
C ASP A 57 8.20 0.67 10.61
N GLY A 58 7.86 0.24 9.40
CA GLY A 58 6.84 0.89 8.58
C GLY A 58 5.43 0.36 8.83
N PRO A 59 4.40 1.04 8.31
CA PRO A 59 3.04 0.51 8.34
C PRO A 59 2.98 -0.85 7.63
N SER A 60 2.40 -1.84 8.32
CA SER A 60 2.10 -3.14 7.74
C SER A 60 0.80 -3.09 6.95
N ARG A 61 0.81 -3.60 5.71
CA ARG A 61 -0.42 -3.84 4.96
C ARG A 61 -1.10 -5.08 5.51
N VAL A 62 -2.38 -4.95 5.84
CA VAL A 62 -3.21 -6.07 6.30
C VAL A 62 -4.33 -6.24 5.29
N GLU A 63 -4.42 -7.43 4.70
CA GLU A 63 -5.47 -7.80 3.76
C GLU A 63 -6.48 -8.68 4.48
N TYR A 64 -7.76 -8.36 4.29
CA TYR A 64 -8.86 -9.14 4.86
C TYR A 64 -9.71 -9.71 3.74
N LEU A 65 -10.02 -10.99 3.86
CA LEU A 65 -11.06 -11.63 3.04
C LEU A 65 -12.36 -11.61 3.80
N ALA A 66 -13.40 -11.06 3.20
CA ALA A 66 -14.75 -11.04 3.76
C ALA A 66 -15.70 -11.78 2.82
N TRP A 67 -16.42 -12.78 3.34
CA TRP A 67 -17.43 -13.52 2.60
C TRP A 67 -18.54 -13.98 3.54
N SER A 68 -19.74 -14.21 2.99
CA SER A 68 -20.80 -14.90 3.73
C SER A 68 -20.43 -16.36 3.92
N ARG A 69 -20.45 -16.82 5.18
CA ARG A 69 -20.33 -18.26 5.48
C ARG A 69 -21.55 -19.06 5.03
N PHE A 70 -22.71 -18.40 4.85
CA PHE A 70 -23.92 -19.04 4.38
C PHE A 70 -23.89 -19.19 2.85
N ASN A 71 -23.77 -20.43 2.39
CA ASN A 71 -23.80 -20.84 0.99
C ASN A 71 -22.83 -20.07 0.05
N PRO A 72 -21.50 -20.13 0.28
CA PRO A 72 -20.54 -19.48 -0.60
C PRO A 72 -20.63 -20.04 -2.01
N THR A 73 -20.65 -19.17 -3.03
CA THR A 73 -20.71 -19.58 -4.43
C THR A 73 -19.50 -20.44 -4.84
N PRO A 74 -19.57 -21.23 -5.92
CA PRO A 74 -18.41 -21.95 -6.45
C PRO A 74 -17.20 -21.02 -6.70
N ALA A 75 -17.43 -19.82 -7.24
CA ALA A 75 -16.37 -18.83 -7.47
C ALA A 75 -15.74 -18.36 -6.15
N THR A 76 -16.53 -18.12 -5.11
CA THR A 76 -16.03 -17.78 -3.77
C THR A 76 -15.13 -18.88 -3.20
N ARG A 77 -15.57 -20.14 -3.28
CA ARG A 77 -14.76 -21.27 -2.77
C ARG A 77 -13.46 -21.43 -3.55
N ALA A 78 -13.51 -21.31 -4.87
CA ALA A 78 -12.32 -21.37 -5.72
C ALA A 78 -11.33 -20.24 -5.38
N PHE A 79 -11.81 -19.02 -5.19
CA PHE A 79 -10.97 -17.89 -4.78
C PHE A 79 -10.32 -18.13 -3.41
N LEU A 80 -11.10 -18.56 -2.41
CA LEU A 80 -10.57 -18.85 -1.07
C LEU A 80 -9.51 -19.96 -1.07
N SER A 81 -9.62 -20.96 -1.96
CA SER A 81 -8.60 -22.01 -2.10
C SER A 81 -7.32 -21.55 -2.81
N ALA A 82 -7.37 -20.46 -3.57
CA ALA A 82 -6.24 -19.94 -4.33
C ALA A 82 -5.42 -18.90 -3.56
N VAL A 83 -5.99 -18.32 -2.49
CA VAL A 83 -5.30 -17.32 -1.66
C VAL A 83 -4.55 -18.04 -0.55
N PRO A 84 -3.24 -17.75 -0.35
CA PRO A 84 -2.47 -18.31 0.77
C PRO A 84 -3.13 -17.98 2.12
N ALA A 85 -3.08 -18.94 3.06
CA ALA A 85 -3.56 -18.77 4.43
C ALA A 85 -2.66 -17.84 5.25
#